data_AF-A0A4U3LYN7-F1
#
_entry.id   AF-A0A4U3LYN7-F1
#
_cell.length_a   1.000
_cell.length_b   1.000
_cell.length_c   1.000
_cell.angle_alpha   90.00
_cell.angle_beta   90.00
_cell.angle_gamma   90.00
#
_symmetry.space_group_name_H-M   'P 1'
#
loop_
_entity.id
_entity.type
_entity.pdbx_description
1 polymer ?
#
loop_
_entity_poly.entity_id
_entity_poly.type
_entity_poly.pdbx_seq_one_letter_code
_entity_poly.pdbx_strand_id
1 'polypeptide(L)'
;MSRRSISLLLLAVALGLLVAGGFVQFDDTSGFGAEQWILPLGGLAFVPALASVVTAWPDPKARLWLGNVLAGLTGLLIWGSISDDGFRFIWNRSEGELALLEFATGLVAFVLIANGVQPAPADATAMEPGVTQQPGPGRWLVRTAAYLCGTIFVVLVVIKAGADYYARTECPEEGDCLAPIAGFVWGALAVPVCGLAVLVIEIVLWRRRRRNTAEVGGG
;
A
#
# COMPACT_ATOMS: atom_id res chain seq x y z
N MET A 1 6.25 -25.80 10.84
CA MET A 1 5.32 -24.67 11.06
C MET A 1 4.82 -24.17 9.71
N SER A 2 3.52 -23.92 9.52
CA SER A 2 3.00 -23.51 8.20
C SER A 2 3.47 -22.10 7.82
N ARG A 3 3.60 -21.78 6.52
CA ARG A 3 3.96 -20.42 6.06
C ARG A 3 3.03 -19.35 6.62
N ARG A 4 1.73 -19.65 6.68
CA ARG A 4 0.70 -18.83 7.34
C ARG A 4 1.05 -18.57 8.81
N SER A 5 1.39 -19.61 9.57
CA SER A 5 1.69 -19.46 11.00
C SER A 5 2.96 -18.63 11.22
N ILE A 6 3.98 -18.82 10.37
CA ILE A 6 5.23 -18.05 10.44
C ILE A 6 4.99 -16.59 10.09
N SER A 7 4.25 -16.29 9.01
CA SER A 7 3.99 -14.91 8.61
C SER A 7 3.19 -14.15 9.67
N LEU A 8 2.18 -14.77 10.26
CA LEU A 8 1.38 -14.16 11.33
C LEU A 8 2.19 -13.97 12.61
N LEU A 9 3.06 -14.92 12.96
CA LEU A 9 3.94 -14.78 14.12
C LEU A 9 4.94 -13.63 13.93
N LEU A 10 5.52 -13.50 12.72
CA LEU A 10 6.40 -12.39 12.39
C LEU A 10 5.69 -11.03 12.47
N LEU A 11 4.45 -10.94 11.99
CA LEU A 11 3.64 -9.73 12.15
C LEU A 11 3.37 -9.42 13.63
N ALA A 12 3.02 -10.42 14.43
CA ALA A 12 2.79 -10.23 15.87
C ALA A 12 4.06 -9.76 16.60
N VAL A 13 5.24 -10.29 16.23
CA VAL A 13 6.53 -9.83 16.75
C VAL A 13 6.79 -8.38 16.36
N ALA A 14 6.54 -8.00 15.11
CA ALA A 14 6.69 -6.62 14.66
C ALA A 14 5.80 -5.65 15.46
N LEU A 15 4.52 -5.98 15.64
CA LEU A 15 3.59 -5.17 16.43
C LEU A 15 4.03 -5.09 17.90
N GLY A 16 4.47 -6.20 18.48
CA GLY A 16 5.00 -6.23 19.84
C GLY A 16 6.23 -5.31 20.02
N LEU A 17 7.12 -5.27 19.02
CA LEU A 17 8.28 -4.37 19.03
C LEU A 17 7.89 -2.90 18.89
N LEU A 18 6.87 -2.57 18.08
CA LEU A 18 6.36 -1.19 17.98
C LEU A 18 5.75 -0.72 19.31
N VAL A 19 4.94 -1.56 19.95
CA VAL A 19 4.35 -1.26 21.26
C VAL A 19 5.43 -1.14 22.33
N ALA A 20 6.35 -2.11 22.43
CA ALA A 20 7.45 -2.09 23.39
C ALA A 20 8.42 -0.92 23.16
N GLY A 21 8.56 -0.48 21.91
CA GLY A 21 9.36 0.66 21.51
C GLY A 21 8.69 2.02 21.74
N GLY A 22 7.44 2.06 22.22
CA GLY A 22 6.72 3.32 22.50
C GLY A 22 6.21 4.04 21.25
N PHE A 23 6.16 3.36 20.10
CA PHE A 23 5.69 3.93 18.83
C PHE A 23 4.17 4.11 18.78
N VAL A 24 3.43 3.37 19.61
CA VAL A 24 1.97 3.44 19.71
C VAL A 24 1.60 4.02 21.06
N GLN A 25 0.90 5.14 21.08
CA GLN A 25 0.48 5.86 22.29
C GLN A 25 -1.04 6.10 22.21
N PHE A 26 -1.72 6.04 23.35
CA PHE A 26 -3.17 6.24 23.46
C PHE A 26 -3.54 7.48 24.28
N ASP A 27 -2.69 7.91 25.21
CA ASP A 27 -2.99 9.04 26.12
C ASP A 27 -2.24 10.34 25.74
N ASP A 28 -1.79 10.50 24.50
CA ASP A 28 -0.99 11.66 24.09
C ASP A 28 -1.81 12.77 23.41
N THR A 29 -2.25 13.73 24.23
CA THR A 29 -2.98 14.94 23.79
C THR A 29 -2.06 16.11 23.41
N SER A 30 -0.73 15.96 23.53
CA SER A 30 0.23 17.05 23.30
C SER A 30 0.44 17.38 21.81
N GLY A 31 0.05 16.48 20.91
CA GLY A 31 0.22 16.61 19.45
C GLY A 31 1.60 16.17 18.94
N PHE A 32 2.62 16.08 19.80
CA PHE A 32 4.02 15.88 19.38
C PHE A 32 4.63 14.53 19.78
N GLY A 33 3.94 13.68 20.54
CA GLY A 33 4.49 12.45 21.07
C GLY A 33 5.21 12.66 22.40
N ALA A 34 4.97 11.78 23.38
CA ALA A 34 5.87 11.68 24.54
C ALA A 34 7.29 11.30 24.04
N GLU A 35 8.34 11.98 24.53
CA GLU A 35 9.74 11.91 24.04
C GLU A 35 10.41 10.51 24.10
N GLN A 36 9.69 9.47 24.51
CA GLN A 36 10.24 8.17 24.87
C GLN A 36 9.87 7.08 23.86
N TRP A 37 10.32 7.18 22.61
CA TRP A 37 10.39 5.99 21.73
C TRP A 37 11.82 5.57 21.44
N ILE A 38 12.00 4.27 21.34
CA ILE A 38 13.29 3.64 21.14
C ILE A 38 13.44 3.36 19.64
N LEU A 39 14.01 4.33 18.92
CA LEU A 39 14.21 4.28 17.46
C LEU A 39 14.82 2.95 16.95
N PRO A 40 15.81 2.33 17.63
CA PRO A 40 16.31 1.00 17.28
C PRO A 40 15.24 -0.11 17.28
N LEU A 41 14.27 -0.07 18.19
CA LEU A 41 13.17 -1.05 18.24
C LEU A 41 12.21 -0.88 17.07
N GLY A 42 12.01 0.34 16.57
CA GLY A 42 11.26 0.59 15.33
C GLY A 42 11.97 -0.02 14.11
N GLY A 43 13.28 0.19 13.99
CA GLY A 43 14.09 -0.47 12.96
C GLY A 43 14.03 -2.00 13.04
N LEU A 44 14.09 -2.54 14.26
CA LEU A 44 13.94 -3.98 14.50
C LEU A 44 12.52 -4.48 14.25
N ALA A 45 11.47 -3.66 14.37
CA ALA A 45 10.10 -4.02 14.04
C ALA A 45 9.87 -4.10 12.53
N PHE A 46 10.59 -3.29 11.75
CA PHE A 46 10.48 -3.30 10.29
C PHE A 46 10.92 -4.63 9.67
N VAL A 47 11.99 -5.24 10.18
CA VAL A 47 12.54 -6.51 9.68
C VAL A 47 11.52 -7.67 9.73
N PRO A 48 10.91 -8.01 10.87
CA PRO A 48 9.89 -9.05 10.94
C PRO A 48 8.61 -8.66 10.20
N ALA A 49 8.24 -7.37 10.13
CA ALA A 49 7.12 -6.92 9.30
C ALA A 49 7.35 -7.24 7.82
N LEU A 50 8.51 -6.89 7.27
CA LEU A 50 8.89 -7.23 5.89
C LEU A 50 8.95 -8.75 5.69
N ALA A 51 9.58 -9.47 6.64
CA ALA A 51 9.69 -10.92 6.59
C ALA A 51 8.32 -11.60 6.61
N SER A 52 7.32 -11.05 7.31
CA SER A 52 5.95 -11.57 7.28
C SER A 52 5.35 -11.58 5.88
N VAL A 53 5.57 -10.50 5.11
CA VAL A 53 5.11 -10.36 3.73
C VAL A 53 5.86 -11.32 2.82
N VAL A 54 7.20 -11.35 2.91
CA VAL A 54 8.06 -12.22 2.09
C VAL A 54 7.75 -13.70 2.32
N THR A 55 7.49 -14.10 3.57
CA THR A 55 7.15 -15.50 3.90
C THR A 55 5.77 -15.90 3.41
N ALA A 56 4.80 -14.99 3.46
CA ALA A 56 3.45 -15.22 2.95
C ALA A 56 3.39 -15.23 1.42
N TRP A 57 4.25 -14.47 0.73
CA TRP A 57 4.19 -14.20 -0.71
C TRP A 57 3.99 -15.45 -1.60
N PRO A 58 4.72 -16.56 -1.40
CA PRO A 58 4.64 -17.70 -2.31
C PRO A 58 3.34 -18.51 -2.19
N ASP A 59 2.58 -18.36 -1.10
CA ASP A 59 1.38 -19.14 -0.83
C ASP A 59 0.12 -18.24 -0.90
N PRO A 60 -0.81 -18.49 -1.85
CA PRO A 60 -2.07 -17.74 -1.94
C PRO A 60 -2.85 -17.71 -0.63
N LYS A 61 -2.91 -18.82 0.11
CA LYS A 61 -3.65 -18.89 1.38
C LYS A 61 -2.97 -18.05 2.46
N ALA A 62 -1.64 -18.08 2.52
CA ALA A 62 -0.88 -17.26 3.46
C ALA A 62 -1.04 -15.75 3.15
N ARG A 63 -0.99 -15.37 1.87
CA ARG A 63 -1.27 -13.99 1.41
C ARG A 63 -2.65 -13.51 1.84
N LEU A 64 -3.70 -14.31 1.61
CA LEU A 64 -5.06 -13.96 2.02
C LEU A 64 -5.19 -13.79 3.53
N TRP A 65 -4.63 -14.71 4.30
CA TRP A 65 -4.69 -14.64 5.77
C TRP A 65 -3.95 -13.41 6.31
N LEU A 66 -2.71 -13.20 5.86
CA LEU A 66 -1.93 -12.03 6.27
C LEU A 66 -2.62 -10.73 5.82
N GLY A 67 -3.12 -10.70 4.59
CA GLY A 67 -3.83 -9.55 4.04
C GLY A 67 -5.12 -9.23 4.81
N ASN A 68 -5.93 -10.24 5.16
CA ASN A 68 -7.12 -10.02 5.99
C ASN A 68 -6.77 -9.51 7.39
N VAL A 69 -5.71 -10.04 8.01
CA VAL A 69 -5.25 -9.57 9.33
C VAL A 69 -4.78 -8.12 9.25
N LEU A 70 -4.02 -7.76 8.21
CA LEU A 70 -3.59 -6.38 7.99
C LEU A 70 -4.77 -5.45 7.69
N ALA A 71 -5.79 -5.91 6.95
CA ALA A 71 -6.99 -5.13 6.69
C ALA A 71 -7.78 -4.88 7.99
N GLY A 72 -7.92 -5.91 8.82
CA GLY A 72 -8.50 -5.78 10.16
C GLY A 72 -7.71 -4.82 11.05
N LEU A 73 -6.39 -4.92 11.04
CA LEU A 73 -5.50 -3.99 11.75
C LEU A 73 -5.69 -2.56 11.25
N THR A 74 -5.74 -2.34 9.94
CA THR A 74 -5.98 -1.03 9.33
C THR A 74 -7.30 -0.45 9.82
N GLY A 75 -8.37 -1.25 9.83
CA GLY A 75 -9.67 -0.85 10.37
C GLY A 75 -9.64 -0.49 11.85
N LEU A 76 -8.85 -1.22 12.65
CA LEU A 76 -8.65 -0.91 14.07
C LEU A 76 -7.86 0.39 14.29
N LEU A 77 -6.84 0.65 13.45
CA LEU A 77 -6.08 1.90 13.50
C LEU A 77 -6.99 3.11 13.19
N ILE A 78 -7.75 3.04 12.09
CA ILE A 78 -8.71 4.08 11.70
C ILE A 78 -9.79 4.26 12.75
N TRP A 79 -10.29 3.17 13.33
CA TRP A 79 -11.25 3.27 14.43
C TRP A 79 -10.64 3.98 15.62
N GLY A 80 -9.42 3.58 16.03
CA GLY A 80 -8.65 4.22 17.10
C GLY A 80 -8.47 5.71 16.86
N SER A 81 -8.07 6.10 15.64
CA SER A 81 -7.81 7.50 15.26
C SER A 81 -9.06 8.39 15.32
N ILE A 82 -10.26 7.80 15.18
CA ILE A 82 -11.53 8.51 15.26
C ILE A 82 -12.08 8.49 16.69
N SER A 83 -11.86 7.39 17.42
CA SER A 83 -12.44 7.18 18.76
C SER A 83 -11.64 7.83 19.88
N ASP A 84 -10.35 8.08 19.66
CA ASP A 84 -9.41 8.53 20.68
C ASP A 84 -8.50 9.62 20.13
N ASP A 85 -8.71 10.85 20.60
CA ASP A 85 -7.91 12.02 20.20
C ASP A 85 -6.44 11.88 20.64
N GLY A 86 -6.14 11.05 21.64
CA GLY A 86 -4.79 10.77 22.13
C GLY A 86 -4.09 9.64 21.39
N PHE A 87 -4.77 8.94 20.47
CA PHE A 87 -4.17 7.86 19.70
C PHE A 87 -3.16 8.39 18.68
N ARG A 88 -1.91 7.97 18.82
CA ARG A 88 -0.79 8.42 17.99
C ARG A 88 0.13 7.27 17.61
N PHE A 89 0.64 7.37 16.38
CA PHE A 89 1.78 6.59 15.93
C PHE A 89 2.96 7.55 15.69
N ILE A 90 4.08 7.31 16.35
CA ILE A 90 5.24 8.22 16.35
C ILE A 90 6.48 7.49 15.88
N TRP A 91 7.04 7.96 14.77
CA TRP A 91 8.26 7.50 14.14
C TRP A 91 9.30 8.62 14.05
N ASN A 92 8.89 9.81 13.61
CA ASN A 92 9.73 10.98 13.39
C ASN A 92 9.06 12.31 13.83
N ARG A 93 8.15 12.24 14.82
CA ARG A 93 7.47 13.42 15.42
C ARG A 93 6.55 14.18 14.46
N SER A 94 5.92 13.51 13.52
CA SER A 94 4.96 14.13 12.60
C SER A 94 3.53 13.66 12.84
N GLU A 95 2.59 14.62 12.94
CA GLU A 95 1.15 14.37 13.11
C GLU A 95 0.55 13.46 12.01
N GLY A 96 1.17 13.40 10.83
CA GLY A 96 0.70 12.60 9.70
C GLY A 96 1.16 11.14 9.71
N GLU A 97 1.98 10.72 10.67
CA GLU A 97 2.60 9.38 10.67
C GLU A 97 1.61 8.24 10.86
N LEU A 98 0.57 8.46 11.67
CA LEU A 98 -0.51 7.51 11.84
C LEU A 98 -1.27 7.29 10.52
N ALA A 99 -1.64 8.37 9.83
CA ALA A 99 -2.30 8.28 8.54
C ALA A 99 -1.43 7.58 7.48
N LEU A 100 -0.11 7.81 7.50
CA LEU A 100 0.84 7.11 6.64
C LEU A 100 0.91 5.61 6.96
N LEU A 101 0.91 5.24 8.24
CA LEU A 101 0.89 3.84 8.66
C LEU A 101 -0.41 3.15 8.24
N GLU A 102 -1.56 3.77 8.48
CA GLU A 102 -2.88 3.28 8.05
C GLU A 102 -2.92 3.07 6.54
N PHE A 103 -2.43 4.05 5.79
CA PHE A 103 -2.36 3.96 4.34
C PHE A 103 -1.44 2.83 3.87
N ALA A 104 -0.23 2.74 4.41
CA ALA A 104 0.75 1.72 4.04
C ALA A 104 0.27 0.31 4.39
N THR A 105 -0.28 0.12 5.60
CA THR A 105 -0.81 -1.16 6.05
C THR A 105 -2.02 -1.58 5.22
N GLY A 106 -2.96 -0.66 4.96
CA GLY A 106 -4.12 -0.89 4.10
C GLY A 106 -3.73 -1.23 2.67
N LEU A 107 -2.74 -0.53 2.11
CA LEU A 107 -2.19 -0.82 0.78
C LEU A 107 -1.62 -2.24 0.70
N VAL A 108 -0.76 -2.61 1.65
CA VAL A 108 -0.16 -3.95 1.70
C VAL A 108 -1.25 -5.02 1.86
N ALA A 109 -2.25 -4.77 2.71
CA ALA A 109 -3.40 -5.65 2.88
C ALA A 109 -4.12 -5.89 1.54
N PHE A 110 -4.43 -4.80 0.83
CA PHE A 110 -5.11 -4.85 -0.45
C PHE A 110 -4.29 -5.60 -1.51
N VAL A 111 -2.99 -5.33 -1.61
CA VAL A 111 -2.08 -6.02 -2.53
C VAL A 111 -2.03 -7.52 -2.24
N LEU A 112 -1.92 -7.91 -0.97
CA LEU A 112 -1.86 -9.31 -0.57
C LEU A 112 -3.18 -10.04 -0.87
N ILE A 113 -4.32 -9.41 -0.58
CA ILE A 113 -5.63 -9.97 -0.89
C ILE A 113 -5.81 -10.10 -2.39
N ALA A 114 -5.54 -9.04 -3.15
CA ALA A 114 -5.66 -9.02 -4.60
C ALA A 114 -4.86 -10.15 -5.26
N ASN A 115 -3.62 -10.37 -4.80
CA ASN A 115 -2.75 -11.42 -5.30
C ASN A 115 -3.13 -12.83 -4.78
N GLY A 116 -3.71 -12.92 -3.58
CA GLY A 116 -4.14 -14.17 -2.97
C GLY A 116 -5.42 -14.76 -3.57
N VAL A 117 -6.31 -13.93 -4.13
CA VAL A 117 -7.55 -14.35 -4.82
C VAL A 117 -7.28 -14.81 -6.27
N GLN A 118 -6.04 -14.70 -6.77
CA GLN A 118 -5.74 -15.18 -8.12
C GLN A 118 -5.91 -16.71 -8.21
N PRO A 119 -6.64 -17.22 -9.21
CA PRO A 119 -6.68 -18.65 -9.45
C PRO A 119 -5.27 -19.16 -9.75
N ALA A 120 -4.91 -20.32 -9.20
CA ALA A 120 -3.64 -20.95 -9.52
C ALA A 120 -3.50 -21.08 -11.04
N PRO A 121 -2.31 -20.85 -11.61
CA PRO A 121 -2.09 -21.15 -13.02
C PRO A 121 -2.46 -22.61 -13.23
N ALA A 122 -3.47 -22.86 -14.06
CA ALA A 122 -3.82 -24.22 -14.44
C ALA A 122 -2.54 -24.84 -15.02
N ASP A 123 -2.09 -25.94 -14.42
CA ASP A 123 -0.95 -26.70 -14.93
C ASP A 123 -1.16 -26.90 -16.43
N ALA A 124 -0.14 -26.55 -17.20
CA ALA A 124 -0.15 -26.53 -18.67
C ALA A 124 -0.38 -27.93 -19.31
N THR A 125 -0.69 -28.94 -18.51
CA THR A 125 -0.92 -30.33 -18.90
C THR A 125 -2.41 -30.71 -18.99
N ALA A 126 -3.35 -29.84 -18.57
CA ALA A 126 -4.79 -30.12 -18.63
C ALA A 126 -5.56 -29.19 -19.58
N MET A 127 -4.89 -28.64 -20.60
CA MET A 127 -5.56 -27.76 -21.57
C MET A 127 -6.20 -28.61 -22.69
N GLU A 128 -7.48 -28.94 -22.52
CA GLU A 128 -8.32 -29.27 -23.67
C GLU A 128 -8.35 -28.05 -24.62
N PRO A 129 -8.07 -28.24 -25.92
CA PRO A 129 -8.12 -27.16 -26.89
C PRO A 129 -9.58 -26.78 -27.15
N GLY A 130 -10.05 -25.70 -26.51
CA GLY A 130 -11.38 -25.15 -26.78
C GLY A 130 -12.02 -24.34 -25.65
N VAL A 131 -11.54 -24.47 -24.42
CA VAL A 131 -12.10 -23.68 -23.30
C VAL A 131 -11.46 -22.29 -23.31
N THR A 132 -12.23 -21.30 -23.76
CA THR A 132 -11.86 -19.88 -23.62
C THR A 132 -11.50 -19.61 -22.15
N GLN A 133 -10.25 -19.22 -21.90
CA GLN A 133 -9.81 -18.76 -20.58
C GLN A 133 -10.60 -17.50 -20.22
N GLN A 134 -11.76 -17.67 -19.57
CA GLN A 134 -12.42 -16.57 -18.90
C GLN A 134 -11.43 -15.98 -17.88
N PRO A 135 -11.12 -14.68 -17.95
CA PRO A 135 -10.23 -14.06 -16.99
C PRO A 135 -10.86 -14.23 -15.60
N GLY A 136 -10.24 -15.07 -14.76
CA GLY A 136 -10.74 -15.34 -13.43
C GLY A 136 -10.93 -14.04 -12.63
N PRO A 137 -11.90 -14.00 -11.71
CA PRO A 137 -12.33 -12.78 -11.01
C PRO A 137 -11.19 -12.02 -10.31
N GLY A 138 -10.11 -12.70 -9.91
CA GLY A 138 -8.92 -12.08 -9.30
C GLY A 138 -8.03 -11.24 -10.22
N ARG A 139 -8.17 -11.34 -11.55
CA ARG A 139 -7.28 -10.65 -12.50
C ARG A 139 -7.51 -9.12 -12.52
N TRP A 140 -8.74 -8.68 -12.26
CA TRP A 140 -9.05 -7.25 -12.13
C TRP A 140 -8.46 -6.66 -10.84
N LEU A 141 -8.54 -7.39 -9.72
CA LEU A 141 -8.00 -6.94 -8.43
C LEU A 141 -6.50 -6.67 -8.46
N VAL A 142 -5.71 -7.56 -9.07
CA VAL A 142 -4.25 -7.35 -9.19
C VAL A 142 -3.92 -6.17 -10.09
N ARG A 143 -4.72 -5.96 -11.13
CA ARG A 143 -4.54 -4.81 -12.03
C ARG A 143 -4.89 -3.51 -11.31
N THR A 144 -5.95 -3.47 -10.52
CA THR A 144 -6.30 -2.35 -9.64
C THR A 144 -5.19 -2.08 -8.62
N ALA A 145 -4.65 -3.12 -7.98
CA ALA A 145 -3.53 -3.00 -7.05
C ALA A 145 -2.28 -2.41 -7.74
N ALA A 146 -1.96 -2.87 -8.96
CA ALA A 146 -0.84 -2.34 -9.73
C ALA A 146 -1.04 -0.86 -10.12
N TYR A 147 -2.24 -0.48 -10.56
CA TYR A 147 -2.55 0.93 -10.85
C TYR A 147 -2.45 1.81 -9.62
N LEU A 148 -2.93 1.31 -8.48
CA LEU A 148 -2.89 2.05 -7.23
C LEU A 148 -1.44 2.22 -6.75
N CYS A 149 -0.64 1.16 -6.71
CA CYS A 149 0.80 1.24 -6.41
C CYS A 149 1.55 2.18 -7.37
N GLY A 150 1.29 2.08 -8.67
CA GLY A 150 1.90 2.95 -9.68
C GLY A 150 1.52 4.42 -9.51
N THR A 151 0.24 4.69 -9.21
CA THR A 151 -0.25 6.06 -8.96
C THR A 151 0.41 6.66 -7.74
N ILE A 152 0.49 5.90 -6.64
CA ILE A 152 1.16 6.34 -5.40
C ILE A 152 2.61 6.69 -5.68
N PHE A 153 3.33 5.81 -6.39
CA PHE A 153 4.73 6.05 -6.73
C PHE A 153 4.90 7.35 -7.53
N VAL A 154 4.09 7.55 -8.57
CA VAL A 154 4.13 8.77 -9.38
C VAL A 154 3.82 10.00 -8.54
N VAL A 155 2.78 9.96 -7.69
CA VAL A 155 2.42 11.07 -6.81
C VAL A 155 3.57 11.43 -5.87
N LEU A 156 4.23 10.46 -5.24
CA LEU A 156 5.36 10.71 -4.34
C LEU A 156 6.55 11.35 -5.08
N VAL A 157 6.86 10.88 -6.29
CA VAL A 157 7.91 11.48 -7.14
C VAL A 157 7.55 12.92 -7.48
N VAL A 158 6.30 13.18 -7.86
CA VAL A 158 5.83 14.53 -8.21
C VAL A 158 5.84 15.47 -7.00
N ILE A 159 5.44 15.00 -5.82
CA ILE A 159 5.54 15.79 -4.57
C ILE A 159 6.98 16.19 -4.32
N LYS A 160 7.92 15.24 -4.42
CA LYS A 160 9.33 15.51 -4.16
C LYS A 160 9.92 16.48 -5.18
N ALA A 161 9.60 16.28 -6.46
CA ALA A 161 10.04 17.15 -7.54
C ALA A 161 9.43 18.57 -7.42
N GLY A 162 8.15 18.68 -7.07
CA GLY A 162 7.47 19.95 -6.87
C GLY A 162 8.04 20.73 -5.68
N ALA A 163 8.35 20.04 -4.58
CA ALA A 163 8.99 20.67 -3.42
C ALA A 163 10.41 21.17 -3.74
N ASP A 164 11.21 20.36 -4.45
CA ASP A 164 12.58 20.75 -4.85
C ASP A 164 12.56 21.90 -5.87
N TYR A 165 11.64 21.88 -6.82
CA TYR A 165 11.42 22.99 -7.75
C TYR A 165 11.09 24.28 -6.99
N TYR A 166 10.09 24.24 -6.11
CA TYR A 166 9.64 25.40 -5.34
C TYR A 166 10.74 25.98 -4.45
N ALA A 167 11.51 25.11 -3.77
CA ALA A 167 12.62 25.51 -2.93
C ALA A 167 13.70 26.28 -3.72
N ARG A 168 13.89 25.96 -5.01
CA ARG A 168 14.89 26.61 -5.86
C ARG A 168 14.40 27.91 -6.52
N THR A 169 13.08 28.05 -6.74
CA THR A 169 12.53 29.14 -7.54
C THR A 169 11.80 30.21 -6.73
N GLU A 170 11.20 29.84 -5.60
CA GLU A 170 10.24 30.71 -4.90
C GLU A 170 10.54 30.89 -3.41
N CYS A 171 11.53 30.20 -2.84
CA CYS A 171 11.86 30.41 -1.44
C CYS A 171 12.73 31.66 -1.22
N PRO A 172 12.25 32.65 -0.44
CA PRO A 172 13.05 33.81 -0.07
C PRO A 172 14.20 33.38 0.87
N GLU A 173 15.33 34.09 0.82
CA GLU A 173 16.47 33.85 1.73
C GLU A 173 16.12 34.09 3.21
N GLU A 174 15.09 34.89 3.47
CA GLU A 174 14.55 35.16 4.80
C GLU A 174 13.04 34.86 4.81
N GLY A 175 12.64 33.70 5.35
CA GLY A 175 11.25 33.32 5.54
C GLY A 175 11.02 31.80 5.61
N ASP A 176 9.86 31.40 6.15
CA ASP A 176 9.45 29.99 6.17
C ASP A 176 9.13 29.50 4.75
N CYS A 177 9.96 28.59 4.25
CA CYS A 177 9.86 28.03 2.91
C CYS A 177 8.69 27.02 2.84
N LEU A 178 7.58 27.41 2.20
CA LEU A 178 6.39 26.57 2.00
C LEU A 178 6.55 25.49 0.92
N ALA A 179 7.78 25.11 0.58
CA ALA A 179 8.10 24.09 -0.42
C ALA A 179 7.36 22.74 -0.21
N PRO A 180 7.14 22.24 1.03
CA PRO A 180 6.35 21.03 1.22
C PRO A 180 4.91 21.16 0.73
N ILE A 181 4.27 22.31 0.98
CA ILE A 181 2.88 22.59 0.55
C ILE A 181 2.80 22.66 -0.97
N ALA A 182 3.76 23.34 -1.61
CA ALA A 182 3.84 23.36 -3.06
C ALA A 182 3.98 21.94 -3.64
N GLY A 183 4.85 21.11 -3.05
CA GLY A 183 4.95 19.69 -3.38
C GLY A 183 3.60 18.96 -3.32
N PHE A 184 2.80 19.17 -2.28
CA PHE A 184 1.46 18.58 -2.17
C PHE A 184 0.51 19.03 -3.29
N VAL A 185 0.55 20.31 -3.69
CA VAL A 185 -0.27 20.81 -4.82
C VAL A 185 0.08 20.07 -6.11
N TRP A 186 1.38 19.93 -6.41
CA TRP A 186 1.84 19.16 -7.56
C TRP A 186 1.41 17.69 -7.48
N GLY A 187 1.52 17.07 -6.31
CA GLY A 187 1.03 15.71 -6.06
C GLY A 187 -0.47 15.56 -6.32
N ALA A 188 -1.28 16.50 -5.84
CA ALA A 188 -2.72 16.49 -6.05
C ALA A 188 -3.10 16.59 -7.55
N LEU A 189 -2.34 17.37 -8.33
CA LEU A 189 -2.52 17.45 -9.79
C LEU A 189 -2.07 16.17 -10.51
N ALA A 190 -1.15 15.39 -9.96
CA ALA A 190 -0.72 14.12 -10.55
C ALA A 190 -1.82 13.05 -10.48
N VAL A 191 -2.69 13.07 -9.47
CA VAL A 191 -3.79 12.11 -9.30
C VAL A 191 -4.73 12.03 -10.51
N PRO A 192 -5.33 13.14 -11.00
CA PRO A 192 -6.20 13.08 -12.17
C PRO A 192 -5.44 12.69 -13.45
N VAL A 193 -4.17 13.07 -13.59
CA VAL A 193 -3.32 12.66 -14.72
C VAL A 193 -3.10 11.15 -14.74
N CYS A 194 -2.77 10.56 -13.59
CA CYS A 194 -2.68 9.12 -13.43
C CYS A 194 -4.02 8.42 -13.71
N GLY A 195 -5.13 8.98 -13.24
CA GLY A 195 -6.47 8.47 -13.53
C GLY A 195 -6.78 8.42 -15.03
N LEU A 196 -6.42 9.48 -15.76
CA LEU A 196 -6.57 9.53 -17.22
C LEU A 196 -5.67 8.51 -17.92
N ALA A 197 -4.42 8.35 -17.47
CA ALA A 197 -3.51 7.33 -18.01
C ALA A 197 -4.06 5.90 -17.80
N VAL A 198 -4.58 5.59 -16.61
CA VAL A 198 -5.23 4.30 -16.31
C VAL A 198 -6.43 4.07 -17.23
N LEU A 199 -7.27 5.09 -17.42
CA LEU A 199 -8.42 5.02 -18.31
C LEU A 199 -8.01 4.74 -19.77
N VAL A 200 -6.97 5.40 -20.27
CA VAL A 200 -6.43 5.16 -21.61
C VAL A 200 -5.89 3.73 -21.73
N ILE A 201 -5.13 3.25 -20.74
CA ILE A 201 -4.62 1.87 -20.73
C ILE A 201 -5.77 0.88 -20.79
N GLU A 202 -6.83 1.08 -20.01
CA GLU A 202 -8.03 0.22 -20.03
C GLU A 202 -8.73 0.20 -21.39
N ILE A 203 -8.90 1.36 -22.02
CA ILE A 203 -9.51 1.47 -23.35
C ILE A 203 -8.66 0.70 -24.37
N VAL A 204 -7.34 0.84 -24.32
CA VAL A 204 -6.42 0.13 -25.24
C VAL A 204 -6.49 -1.38 -25.02
N LEU A 205 -6.43 -1.85 -23.77
CA LEU A 205 -6.54 -3.27 -23.44
C LEU A 205 -7.90 -3.85 -23.82
N TRP A 206 -8.98 -3.08 -23.65
CA TRP A 206 -10.32 -3.46 -24.08
C TRP A 206 -10.41 -3.59 -25.60
N ARG A 207 -9.91 -2.59 -26.35
CA ARG A 207 -9.88 -2.63 -27.82
C ARG A 207 -9.07 -3.82 -28.35
N ARG A 208 -7.91 -4.11 -27.76
CA ARG A 208 -7.08 -5.27 -28.12
C ARG A 208 -7.82 -6.59 -27.91
N ARG A 209 -8.47 -6.77 -26.75
CA ARG A 209 -9.28 -7.96 -26.47
C ARG A 209 -10.39 -8.15 -27.50
N ARG A 210 -11.08 -7.07 -27.86
CA ARG A 210 -12.18 -7.12 -28.84
C ARG A 210 -11.72 -7.50 -30.24
N ARG A 211 -10.53 -7.06 -30.66
CA ARG A 211 -9.92 -7.46 -31.94
C ARG A 211 -9.59 -8.95 -31.97
N ASN A 212 -8.90 -9.43 -30.94
CA ASN A 212 -8.52 -10.84 -30.86
C ASN A 212 -9.74 -11.79 -30.85
N THR A 213 -10.85 -11.40 -30.21
CA THR A 213 -12.09 -12.21 -30.26
C THR A 213 -12.76 -12.24 -31.64
N ALA A 214 -12.62 -11.17 -32.43
CA ALA A 214 -13.18 -11.11 -33.78
C ALA A 214 -12.39 -11.96 -34.78
N GLU A 215 -11.07 -12.08 -34.61
CA GLU A 215 -10.20 -12.91 -35.44
C GLU A 215 -10.41 -14.42 -35.19
N VAL A 216 -10.77 -14.82 -33.96
CA VAL A 216 -10.98 -16.23 -33.60
C VAL A 216 -12.40 -16.74 -33.92
N GLY A 217 -13.40 -15.87 -33.95
CA GLY A 217 -14.80 -16.24 -34.24
C GLY A 217 -15.21 -16.13 -35.72
N GLY A 218 -14.30 -15.75 -36.61
CA GLY A 218 -14.56 -15.49 -38.03
C GLY A 218 -13.95 -16.51 -39.01
N GLY A 219 -13.44 -17.64 -38.52
CA GLY A 219 -12.98 -18.78 -39.34
C GLY A 219 -13.85 -20.00 -39.11
#